data_AF-A0A1R1SR95-F1
#
_entry.id   AF-A0A1R1SR95-F1
#
_cell.length_a   1.000
_cell.length_b   1.000
_cell.length_c   1.000
_cell.angle_alpha   90.00
_cell.angle_beta   90.00
_cell.angle_gamma   90.00
#
_symmetry.space_group_name_H-M   'P 1'
#
loop_
_entity.id
_entity.type
_entity.pdbx_description
1 polymer ?
#
loop_
_entity_poly.entity_id
_entity_poly.type
_entity_poly.pdbx_seq_one_letter_code
_entity_poly.pdbx_strand_id
1 'polypeptide(L)'
;MVEEAAVEEAAVEETAVEETAEEKAAVEVAHHLPAVAGGARQLREALRQGGEAFPVALREADDGLLLSALDEGMPAERATRVVVELVRRAPERGPELADAVCEKVLLARLYLEAPASSGADDRLRVRNALMLYDGLVRPCAERGGTPGLLACVVPALWAARGGAGREVVRRIVDSRQPTGFGERAWKELFTCAAEECREREDAAAAVARRGARRWWSRRLRPRRGGDGGRIELQPGQLWVSILLGLISVGLVLIVVLAAR
;
A
#
# COMPACT_ATOMS: atom_id res chain seq x y z
N MET A 1 -66.96 1.21 58.42
CA MET A 1 -67.47 0.26 57.41
C MET A 1 -67.75 1.13 56.20
N VAL A 2 -66.77 1.24 55.28
CA VAL A 2 -66.51 0.34 54.12
C VAL A 2 -67.30 0.82 52.91
N GLU A 3 -66.56 1.35 51.91
CA GLU A 3 -66.89 1.48 50.46
C GLU A 3 -68.20 2.25 50.12
N GLU A 4 -68.48 2.78 48.93
CA GLU A 4 -67.81 2.94 47.62
C GLU A 4 -68.31 4.30 47.04
N ALA A 5 -67.81 4.94 45.97
CA ALA A 5 -66.79 4.59 44.99
C ALA A 5 -66.05 5.86 44.47
N ALA A 6 -65.24 5.70 43.42
CA ALA A 6 -64.48 6.70 42.71
C ALA A 6 -65.27 7.37 41.56
N VAL A 7 -64.96 8.65 41.27
CA VAL A 7 -65.24 9.30 39.98
C VAL A 7 -63.97 10.01 39.54
N GLU A 8 -63.21 9.32 38.69
CA GLU A 8 -61.99 9.79 38.02
C GLU A 8 -62.28 9.69 36.52
N GLU A 9 -62.60 10.80 35.86
CA GLU A 9 -62.64 10.84 34.40
C GLU A 9 -62.35 12.27 33.90
N ALA A 10 -61.06 12.55 33.73
CA ALA A 10 -60.55 13.80 33.19
C ALA A 10 -59.39 13.53 32.23
N ALA A 11 -59.68 12.86 31.11
CA ALA A 11 -58.83 12.80 29.91
C ALA A 11 -59.55 12.08 28.76
N VAL A 12 -59.90 12.78 27.67
CA VAL A 12 -59.67 12.40 26.25
C VAL A 12 -59.95 13.66 25.40
N GLU A 13 -58.93 14.50 25.16
CA GLU A 13 -59.00 15.55 24.13
C GLU A 13 -57.61 15.86 23.53
N GLU A 14 -56.85 14.81 23.15
CA GLU A 14 -55.58 15.01 22.42
C GLU A 14 -55.16 13.78 21.59
N THR A 15 -55.82 13.56 20.43
CA THR A 15 -55.42 12.54 19.43
C THR A 15 -55.94 12.90 18.02
N ALA A 16 -55.56 14.06 17.49
CA ALA A 16 -56.03 14.51 16.16
C ALA A 16 -55.07 15.46 15.40
N VAL A 17 -53.75 15.34 15.56
CA VAL A 17 -52.77 16.19 14.83
C VAL A 17 -51.57 15.43 14.24
N GLU A 18 -51.21 14.24 14.74
CA GLU A 18 -49.91 13.62 14.43
C GLU A 18 -49.85 12.82 13.10
N GLU A 19 -50.99 12.50 12.48
CA GLU A 19 -51.05 11.57 11.34
C GLU A 19 -50.67 12.19 9.97
N THR A 20 -50.47 13.52 9.88
CA THR A 20 -50.24 14.21 8.59
C THR A 20 -48.78 14.63 8.32
N ALA A 21 -47.87 14.41 9.27
CA ALA A 21 -46.45 14.73 9.12
C ALA A 21 -45.65 13.57 8.49
N GLU A 22 -45.89 12.32 8.93
CA GLU A 22 -45.15 11.15 8.43
C GLU A 22 -45.50 10.81 6.97
N GLU A 23 -46.76 10.98 6.55
CA GLU A 23 -47.18 10.67 5.17
C GLU A 23 -46.49 11.59 4.14
N LYS A 24 -46.23 12.86 4.49
CA LYS A 24 -45.44 13.76 3.63
C LYS A 24 -43.97 13.37 3.55
N ALA A 25 -43.37 12.94 4.65
CA ALA A 25 -41.97 12.48 4.67
C ALA A 25 -41.80 11.18 3.84
N ALA A 26 -42.77 10.26 3.90
CA ALA A 26 -42.74 9.02 3.13
C ALA A 26 -42.81 9.24 1.60
N VAL A 27 -43.62 10.22 1.15
CA VAL A 27 -43.76 10.56 -0.28
C VAL A 27 -42.50 11.25 -0.83
N GLU A 28 -41.80 12.07 -0.04
CA GLU A 28 -40.58 12.76 -0.49
C GLU A 28 -39.37 11.79 -0.60
N VAL A 29 -39.27 10.79 0.28
CA VAL A 29 -38.27 9.71 0.18
C VAL A 29 -38.49 8.85 -1.08
N ALA A 30 -39.73 8.62 -1.49
CA ALA A 30 -40.05 7.81 -2.67
C ALA A 30 -39.56 8.44 -4.00
N HIS A 31 -39.48 9.78 -4.09
CA HIS A 31 -39.11 10.46 -5.32
C HIS A 31 -37.60 10.55 -5.60
N HIS A 32 -36.73 10.36 -4.60
CA HIS A 32 -35.27 10.34 -4.80
C HIS A 32 -34.70 8.96 -5.17
N LEU A 33 -35.40 7.86 -4.84
CA LEU A 33 -34.95 6.49 -5.08
C LEU A 33 -34.83 6.03 -6.56
N PRO A 34 -35.72 6.41 -7.52
CA PRO A 34 -35.69 5.83 -8.87
C PRO A 34 -34.50 6.32 -9.71
N ALA A 35 -34.06 7.57 -9.53
CA ALA A 35 -32.92 8.12 -10.27
C ALA A 35 -31.59 7.45 -9.87
N VAL A 36 -31.37 7.26 -8.57
CA VAL A 36 -30.17 6.59 -8.01
C VAL A 36 -30.13 5.12 -8.46
N ALA A 37 -31.26 4.41 -8.45
CA ALA A 37 -31.34 3.04 -8.95
C ALA A 37 -31.06 2.91 -10.46
N GLY A 38 -31.47 3.91 -11.25
CA GLY A 38 -31.12 4.04 -12.67
C GLY A 38 -29.61 4.20 -12.89
N GLY A 39 -29.02 5.21 -12.23
CA GLY A 39 -27.58 5.48 -12.29
C GLY A 39 -26.72 4.29 -11.85
N ALA A 40 -27.13 3.60 -10.78
CA ALA A 40 -26.43 2.40 -10.28
C ALA A 40 -26.44 1.21 -11.26
N ARG A 41 -27.51 1.06 -12.07
CA ARG A 41 -27.55 0.06 -13.15
C ARG A 41 -26.70 0.51 -14.33
N GLN A 42 -26.82 1.77 -14.73
CA GLN A 42 -26.09 2.35 -15.86
C GLN A 42 -24.57 2.34 -15.64
N LEU A 43 -24.11 2.66 -14.43
CA LEU A 43 -22.70 2.56 -14.03
C LEU A 43 -22.21 1.10 -14.09
N ARG A 44 -22.95 0.14 -13.52
CA ARG A 44 -22.58 -1.29 -13.58
C ARG A 44 -22.51 -1.82 -15.01
N GLU A 45 -23.43 -1.39 -15.88
CA GLU A 45 -23.46 -1.82 -17.27
C GLU A 45 -22.28 -1.20 -18.06
N ALA A 46 -22.01 0.10 -17.87
CA ALA A 46 -20.84 0.76 -18.42
C ALA A 46 -19.51 0.18 -17.89
N LEU A 47 -19.47 -0.23 -16.61
CA LEU A 47 -18.34 -0.93 -15.99
C LEU A 47 -18.14 -2.35 -16.53
N ARG A 48 -19.20 -3.05 -16.94
CA ARG A 48 -19.11 -4.37 -17.59
C ARG A 48 -18.65 -4.26 -19.04
N GLN A 49 -19.36 -3.47 -19.83
CA GLN A 49 -19.14 -3.35 -21.28
C GLN A 49 -17.82 -2.61 -21.59
N GLY A 50 -17.59 -1.47 -20.94
CA GLY A 50 -16.52 -0.53 -21.31
C GLY A 50 -16.80 0.21 -22.63
N GLY A 51 -15.97 1.20 -22.95
CA GLY A 51 -16.10 2.03 -24.16
C GLY A 51 -16.51 3.47 -23.89
N GLU A 52 -17.01 4.17 -24.91
CA GLU A 52 -17.26 5.62 -24.90
C GLU A 52 -18.30 6.10 -23.86
N ALA A 53 -19.23 5.23 -23.45
CA ALA A 53 -20.19 5.56 -22.39
C ALA A 53 -19.55 5.61 -20.98
N PHE A 54 -18.40 4.96 -20.79
CA PHE A 54 -17.81 4.81 -19.46
C PHE A 54 -17.32 6.11 -18.81
N PRO A 55 -16.60 7.03 -19.51
CA PRO A 55 -16.23 8.32 -18.93
C PRO A 55 -17.42 9.23 -18.57
N VAL A 56 -18.56 9.06 -19.24
CA VAL A 56 -19.80 9.82 -18.93
C VAL A 56 -20.44 9.25 -17.67
N ALA A 57 -20.65 7.93 -17.63
CA ALA A 57 -21.19 7.25 -16.44
C ALA A 57 -20.36 7.48 -15.17
N LEU A 58 -19.02 7.58 -15.29
CA LEU A 58 -18.14 7.94 -14.17
C LEU A 58 -18.38 9.37 -13.64
N ARG A 59 -18.70 10.33 -14.50
CA ARG A 59 -18.95 11.73 -14.11
C ARG A 59 -20.32 11.92 -13.46
N GLU A 60 -21.30 11.15 -13.90
CA GLU A 60 -22.70 11.23 -13.42
C GLU A 60 -22.94 10.42 -12.15
N ALA A 61 -22.16 9.36 -11.90
CA ALA A 61 -22.24 8.57 -10.67
C ALA A 61 -21.78 9.35 -9.43
N ASP A 62 -22.48 9.19 -8.32
CA ASP A 62 -22.04 9.66 -7.00
C ASP A 62 -20.86 8.84 -6.45
N ASP A 63 -20.17 9.38 -5.45
CA ASP A 63 -18.99 8.75 -4.86
C ASP A 63 -19.32 7.43 -4.14
N GLY A 64 -20.54 7.25 -3.60
CA GLY A 64 -20.97 6.02 -2.95
C GLY A 64 -21.14 4.87 -3.96
N LEU A 65 -21.66 5.15 -5.15
CA LEU A 65 -21.72 4.20 -6.27
C LEU A 65 -20.32 3.86 -6.81
N LEU A 66 -19.43 4.85 -6.92
CA LEU A 66 -18.05 4.62 -7.34
C LEU A 66 -17.28 3.74 -6.34
N LEU A 67 -17.43 3.98 -5.02
CA LEU A 67 -16.85 3.12 -3.98
C LEU A 67 -17.47 1.72 -3.96
N SER A 68 -18.79 1.61 -4.06
CA SER A 68 -19.49 0.33 -4.11
C SER A 68 -19.02 -0.53 -5.30
N ALA A 69 -18.76 0.10 -6.44
CA ALA A 69 -18.22 -0.58 -7.62
C ALA A 69 -16.75 -1.06 -7.43
N LEU A 70 -15.95 -0.38 -6.61
CA LEU A 70 -14.61 -0.84 -6.24
C LEU A 70 -14.70 -2.04 -5.28
N ASP A 71 -15.60 -2.00 -4.30
CA ASP A 71 -15.89 -3.10 -3.37
C ASP A 71 -16.46 -4.34 -4.09
N GLU A 72 -17.28 -4.18 -5.15
CA GLU A 72 -17.76 -5.27 -6.02
C GLU A 72 -16.64 -5.97 -6.84
N GLY A 73 -15.46 -5.34 -6.95
CA GLY A 73 -14.29 -5.85 -7.67
C GLY A 73 -14.37 -5.64 -9.19
N MET A 74 -13.35 -4.99 -9.78
CA MET A 74 -13.32 -4.69 -11.21
C MET A 74 -11.91 -4.76 -11.83
N PRO A 75 -11.77 -4.87 -13.17
CA PRO A 75 -10.48 -4.88 -13.85
C PRO A 75 -9.63 -3.64 -13.53
N ALA A 76 -8.32 -3.82 -13.33
CA ALA A 76 -7.40 -2.79 -12.84
C ALA A 76 -7.38 -1.48 -13.67
N GLU A 77 -7.60 -1.55 -14.98
CA GLU A 77 -7.71 -0.36 -15.85
C GLU A 77 -8.99 0.44 -15.56
N ARG A 78 -10.10 -0.24 -15.27
CA ARG A 78 -11.38 0.39 -14.91
C ARG A 78 -11.32 0.95 -13.49
N ALA A 79 -10.75 0.19 -12.54
CA ALA A 79 -10.48 0.66 -11.18
C ALA A 79 -9.61 1.92 -11.16
N THR A 80 -8.57 1.96 -12.02
CA THR A 80 -7.74 3.15 -12.22
C THR A 80 -8.57 4.36 -12.61
N ARG A 81 -9.48 4.23 -13.59
CA ARG A 81 -10.31 5.35 -14.08
C ARG A 81 -11.32 5.82 -13.02
N VAL A 82 -11.91 4.91 -12.24
CA VAL A 82 -12.74 5.24 -11.06
C VAL A 82 -11.93 6.03 -10.03
N VAL A 83 -10.72 5.56 -9.69
CA VAL A 83 -9.82 6.25 -8.74
C VAL A 83 -9.40 7.63 -9.25
N VAL A 84 -9.09 7.79 -10.54
CA VAL A 84 -8.79 9.11 -11.13
C VAL A 84 -9.94 10.08 -10.91
N GLU A 85 -11.18 9.63 -11.13
CA GLU A 85 -12.38 10.45 -10.93
C GLU A 85 -12.63 10.76 -9.44
N LEU A 86 -12.44 9.78 -8.54
CA LEU A 86 -12.50 10.00 -7.10
C LEU A 86 -11.41 10.99 -6.62
N VAL A 87 -10.20 10.94 -7.16
CA VAL A 87 -9.14 11.93 -6.87
C VAL A 87 -9.50 13.30 -7.42
N ARG A 88 -10.03 13.39 -8.65
CA ARG A 88 -10.44 14.65 -9.29
C ARG A 88 -11.45 15.43 -8.44
N ARG A 89 -12.38 14.73 -7.80
CA ARG A 89 -13.43 15.30 -6.93
C ARG A 89 -12.97 15.64 -5.52
N ALA A 90 -11.78 15.20 -5.09
CA ALA A 90 -11.29 15.37 -3.73
C ALA A 90 -11.28 16.84 -3.21
N PRO A 91 -10.94 17.86 -4.00
CA PRO A 91 -10.95 19.25 -3.55
C PRO A 91 -12.34 19.81 -3.20
N GLU A 92 -13.41 19.19 -3.69
CA GLU A 92 -14.79 19.65 -3.54
C GLU A 92 -15.52 18.97 -2.35
N ARG A 93 -14.86 18.02 -1.66
CA ARG A 93 -15.47 17.24 -0.57
C ARG A 93 -15.38 17.94 0.78
N GLY A 94 -16.45 17.77 1.57
CA GLY A 94 -16.38 17.95 3.02
C GLY A 94 -15.39 16.97 3.68
N PRO A 95 -14.83 17.30 4.86
CA PRO A 95 -13.75 16.52 5.48
C PRO A 95 -14.14 15.08 5.80
N GLU A 96 -15.33 14.86 6.36
CA GLU A 96 -15.84 13.55 6.75
C GLU A 96 -15.98 12.60 5.55
N LEU A 97 -16.54 13.09 4.45
CA LEU A 97 -16.69 12.31 3.21
C LEU A 97 -15.32 12.01 2.57
N ALA A 98 -14.38 12.96 2.62
CA ALA A 98 -13.03 12.74 2.11
C ALA A 98 -12.28 11.66 2.90
N ASP A 99 -12.39 11.65 4.24
CA ASP A 99 -11.77 10.64 5.09
C ASP A 99 -12.39 9.25 4.88
N ALA A 100 -13.72 9.15 4.76
CA ALA A 100 -14.42 7.90 4.46
C ALA A 100 -14.08 7.32 3.07
N VAL A 101 -13.98 8.18 2.04
CA VAL A 101 -13.51 7.80 0.70
C VAL A 101 -12.05 7.33 0.77
N CYS A 102 -11.19 8.03 1.51
CA CYS A 102 -9.79 7.65 1.70
C CYS A 102 -9.65 6.26 2.35
N GLU A 103 -10.38 6.00 3.43
CA GLU A 103 -10.41 4.70 4.11
C GLU A 103 -10.84 3.57 3.17
N LYS A 104 -11.98 3.72 2.49
CA LYS A 104 -12.50 2.71 1.55
C LYS A 104 -11.51 2.42 0.42
N VAL A 105 -10.93 3.46 -0.17
CA VAL A 105 -9.95 3.35 -1.25
C VAL A 105 -8.65 2.66 -0.80
N LEU A 106 -8.20 2.89 0.45
CA LEU A 106 -7.06 2.19 1.05
C LEU A 106 -7.38 0.71 1.34
N LEU A 107 -8.59 0.42 1.84
CA LEU A 107 -9.05 -0.95 2.12
C LEU A 107 -9.29 -1.78 0.86
N ALA A 108 -9.69 -1.15 -0.25
CA ALA A 108 -9.90 -1.82 -1.54
C ALA A 108 -8.61 -2.35 -2.19
N ARG A 109 -7.42 -2.10 -1.61
CA ARG A 109 -6.12 -2.70 -1.98
C ARG A 109 -5.76 -2.62 -3.47
N LEU A 110 -6.26 -1.62 -4.18
CA LEU A 110 -6.30 -1.54 -5.65
C LEU A 110 -4.93 -1.56 -6.35
N TYR A 111 -3.83 -1.42 -5.60
CA TYR A 111 -2.45 -1.50 -6.08
C TYR A 111 -1.64 -2.69 -5.55
N LEU A 112 -2.20 -3.46 -4.61
CA LEU A 112 -1.52 -4.56 -3.92
C LEU A 112 -1.81 -5.93 -4.54
N GLU A 113 -3.03 -6.13 -5.04
CA GLU A 113 -3.51 -7.44 -5.46
C GLU A 113 -3.70 -7.50 -6.98
N ALA A 114 -2.59 -7.74 -7.69
CA ALA A 114 -2.59 -8.09 -9.10
C ALA A 114 -1.56 -9.21 -9.37
N PRO A 115 -1.86 -10.19 -10.23
CA PRO A 115 -0.88 -11.21 -10.62
C PRO A 115 0.33 -10.56 -11.31
N ALA A 116 1.47 -11.25 -11.27
CA ALA A 116 2.72 -10.76 -11.84
C ALA A 116 2.55 -10.45 -13.34
N SER A 117 2.49 -9.15 -13.66
CA SER A 117 2.29 -8.64 -15.02
C SER A 117 3.51 -7.85 -15.49
N SER A 118 3.44 -7.27 -16.68
CA SER A 118 4.61 -6.68 -17.34
C SER A 118 5.12 -5.41 -16.63
N GLY A 119 6.40 -5.09 -16.81
CA GLY A 119 7.01 -3.87 -16.26
C GLY A 119 6.43 -2.54 -16.80
N ALA A 120 5.57 -2.58 -17.83
CA ALA A 120 4.79 -1.42 -18.26
C ALA A 120 3.62 -1.15 -17.29
N ASP A 121 2.96 -2.21 -16.84
CA ASP A 121 1.85 -2.15 -15.88
C ASP A 121 2.34 -1.67 -14.50
N ASP A 122 3.57 -2.04 -14.10
CA ASP A 122 4.22 -1.52 -12.89
C ASP A 122 4.35 0.00 -12.90
N ARG A 123 4.77 0.60 -14.02
CA ARG A 123 4.93 2.06 -14.13
C ARG A 123 3.59 2.79 -14.02
N LEU A 124 2.54 2.23 -14.63
CA LEU A 124 1.19 2.77 -14.52
C LEU A 124 0.67 2.65 -13.07
N ARG A 125 0.83 1.48 -12.43
CA ARG A 125 0.49 1.26 -11.02
C ARG A 125 1.18 2.24 -10.09
N VAL A 126 2.50 2.43 -10.23
CA VAL A 126 3.29 3.40 -9.45
C VAL A 126 2.74 4.81 -9.63
N ARG A 127 2.48 5.25 -10.87
CA ARG A 127 1.91 6.58 -11.16
C ARG A 127 0.55 6.77 -10.50
N ASN A 128 -0.34 5.78 -10.62
CA ASN A 128 -1.71 5.87 -10.11
C ASN A 128 -1.73 5.89 -8.58
N ALA A 129 -0.91 5.05 -7.94
CA ALA A 129 -0.76 5.00 -6.49
C ALA A 129 -0.21 6.31 -5.91
N LEU A 130 0.75 6.96 -6.59
CA LEU A 130 1.24 8.28 -6.20
C LEU A 130 0.16 9.35 -6.34
N MET A 131 -0.56 9.38 -7.46
CA MET A 131 -1.67 10.32 -7.67
C MET A 131 -2.79 10.17 -6.63
N LEU A 132 -3.12 8.92 -6.25
CA LEU A 132 -4.07 8.64 -5.16
C LEU A 132 -3.53 9.08 -3.81
N TYR A 133 -2.25 8.85 -3.56
CA TYR A 133 -1.61 9.28 -2.32
C TYR A 133 -1.55 10.81 -2.21
N ASP A 134 -1.12 11.51 -3.27
CA ASP A 134 -1.03 12.97 -3.33
C ASP A 134 -2.42 13.64 -3.23
N GLY A 135 -3.45 13.06 -3.86
CA GLY A 135 -4.77 13.68 -4.00
C GLY A 135 -5.83 13.27 -2.98
N LEU A 136 -5.65 12.15 -2.27
CA LEU A 136 -6.58 11.69 -1.22
C LEU A 136 -5.86 11.51 0.13
N VAL A 137 -4.77 10.75 0.14
CA VAL A 137 -4.14 10.32 1.40
C VAL A 137 -3.40 11.44 2.12
N ARG A 138 -2.52 12.19 1.43
CA ARG A 138 -1.76 13.29 2.05
C ARG A 138 -2.70 14.37 2.63
N PRO A 139 -3.73 14.88 1.92
CA PRO A 139 -4.67 15.84 2.48
C PRO A 139 -5.43 15.33 3.72
N CYS A 140 -5.82 14.05 3.75
CA CYS A 140 -6.44 13.46 4.95
C CYS A 140 -5.44 13.41 6.12
N ALA A 141 -4.22 12.93 5.87
CA ALA A 141 -3.19 12.79 6.89
C ALA A 141 -2.69 14.13 7.46
N GLU A 142 -2.61 15.19 6.64
CA GLU A 142 -2.29 16.56 7.08
C GLU A 142 -3.34 17.14 8.03
N ARG A 143 -4.62 16.72 7.89
CA ARG A 143 -5.71 17.06 8.82
C ARG A 143 -5.77 16.15 10.06
N GLY A 144 -4.88 15.17 10.18
CA GLY A 144 -4.89 14.16 11.25
C GLY A 144 -5.83 12.97 10.98
N GLY A 145 -6.48 12.91 9.82
CA GLY A 145 -7.33 11.80 9.41
C GLY A 145 -6.53 10.56 9.00
N THR A 146 -7.02 9.37 9.36
CA THR A 146 -6.52 8.05 8.91
C THR A 146 -5.06 7.60 9.23
N PRO A 147 -4.34 8.07 10.28
CA PRO A 147 -2.98 7.57 10.57
C PRO A 147 -2.93 6.06 10.93
N GLY A 148 -4.03 5.52 11.45
CA GLY A 148 -4.14 4.09 11.79
C GLY A 148 -4.12 3.15 10.58
N LEU A 149 -4.73 3.56 9.46
CA LEU A 149 -4.80 2.73 8.24
C LEU A 149 -3.47 2.72 7.48
N LEU A 150 -2.73 3.83 7.49
CA LEU A 150 -1.40 3.89 6.88
C LEU A 150 -0.41 2.94 7.53
N ALA A 151 -0.53 2.70 8.84
CA ALA A 151 0.27 1.70 9.54
C ALA A 151 0.02 0.26 9.06
N CYS A 152 -1.15 -0.03 8.48
CA CYS A 152 -1.46 -1.34 7.89
C CYS A 152 -1.09 -1.41 6.39
N VAL A 153 -1.31 -0.33 5.64
CA VAL A 153 -1.15 -0.32 4.17
C VAL A 153 0.30 -0.12 3.72
N VAL A 154 1.08 0.73 4.41
CA VAL A 154 2.47 1.02 4.01
C VAL A 154 3.38 -0.22 4.09
N PRO A 155 3.34 -1.06 5.14
CA PRO A 155 4.09 -2.32 5.19
C PRO A 155 3.64 -3.32 4.10
N ALA A 156 2.33 -3.40 3.83
CA ALA A 156 1.80 -4.26 2.78
C ALA A 156 2.29 -3.84 1.38
N LEU A 157 2.37 -2.52 1.10
CA LEU A 157 2.96 -1.97 -0.13
C LEU A 157 4.46 -2.31 -0.23
N TRP A 158 5.19 -2.26 0.88
CA TRP A 158 6.61 -2.63 0.89
C TRP A 158 6.85 -4.12 0.60
N ALA A 159 6.04 -4.99 1.20
CA ALA A 159 6.11 -6.44 1.04
C ALA A 159 5.54 -6.96 -0.31
N ALA A 160 4.84 -6.11 -1.07
CA ALA A 160 4.19 -6.49 -2.32
C ALA A 160 5.19 -7.03 -3.37
N ARG A 161 4.86 -8.20 -3.94
CA ARG A 161 5.63 -8.82 -5.02
C ARG A 161 5.61 -7.94 -6.28
N GLY A 162 6.71 -7.95 -7.04
CA GLY A 162 6.90 -7.09 -8.21
C GLY A 162 7.56 -5.74 -7.92
N GLY A 163 7.64 -5.31 -6.65
CA GLY A 163 8.42 -4.12 -6.26
C GLY A 163 7.81 -2.76 -6.60
N ALA A 164 6.69 -2.72 -7.34
CA ALA A 164 5.95 -1.48 -7.60
C ALA A 164 5.55 -0.75 -6.30
N GLY A 165 5.08 -1.49 -5.28
CA GLY A 165 4.74 -0.90 -3.98
C GLY A 165 5.94 -0.30 -3.23
N ARG A 166 7.13 -0.92 -3.32
CA ARG A 166 8.38 -0.33 -2.80
C ARG A 166 8.78 0.94 -3.54
N GLU A 167 8.60 0.99 -4.86
CA GLU A 167 8.88 2.19 -5.66
C GLU A 167 7.92 3.34 -5.31
N VAL A 168 6.66 3.05 -4.99
CA VAL A 168 5.70 4.04 -4.47
C VAL A 168 6.19 4.60 -3.12
N VAL A 169 6.47 3.72 -2.15
CA VAL A 169 6.96 4.14 -0.82
C VAL A 169 8.24 4.96 -0.94
N ARG A 170 9.21 4.50 -1.76
CA ARG A 170 10.47 5.21 -2.01
C ARG A 170 10.23 6.63 -2.54
N ARG A 171 9.35 6.80 -3.54
CA ARG A 171 9.04 8.12 -4.11
C ARG A 171 8.31 9.05 -3.15
N ILE A 172 7.44 8.51 -2.29
CA ILE A 172 6.79 9.30 -1.23
C ILE A 172 7.85 9.84 -0.25
N VAL A 173 8.78 8.99 0.18
CA VAL A 173 9.89 9.37 1.08
C VAL A 173 10.85 10.36 0.41
N ASP A 174 11.24 10.11 -0.84
CA ASP A 174 12.14 10.95 -1.63
C ASP A 174 11.56 12.34 -1.96
N SER A 175 10.23 12.53 -1.85
CA SER A 175 9.53 13.79 -2.16
C SER A 175 9.91 14.97 -1.27
N ARG A 176 10.51 14.72 -0.10
CA ARG A 176 10.85 15.70 0.96
C ARG A 176 9.65 16.46 1.57
N GLN A 177 8.42 16.09 1.22
CA GLN A 177 7.21 16.61 1.86
C GLN A 177 6.85 15.77 3.10
N PRO A 178 6.03 16.29 4.03
CA PRO A 178 5.46 15.47 5.11
C PRO A 178 4.74 14.25 4.55
N THR A 179 5.12 13.05 5.00
CA THR A 179 4.59 11.79 4.44
C THR A 179 3.24 11.39 5.03
N GLY A 180 2.77 12.04 6.09
CA GLY A 180 1.51 11.70 6.76
C GLY A 180 1.45 10.30 7.41
N PHE A 181 2.49 9.48 7.27
CA PHE A 181 2.52 8.08 7.72
C PHE A 181 2.31 7.92 9.24
N GLY A 182 2.77 8.89 10.04
CA GLY A 182 2.76 8.80 11.50
C GLY A 182 3.78 7.80 12.05
N GLU A 183 4.09 7.90 13.35
CA GLU A 183 5.16 7.13 13.99
C GLU A 183 4.97 5.61 13.85
N ARG A 184 3.73 5.12 14.00
CA ARG A 184 3.43 3.69 13.92
C ARG A 184 3.75 3.11 12.54
N ALA A 185 3.32 3.77 11.45
CA ALA A 185 3.59 3.27 10.10
C ALA A 185 5.09 3.32 9.75
N TRP A 186 5.80 4.34 10.23
CA TRP A 186 7.27 4.38 10.13
C TRP A 186 7.92 3.19 10.83
N LYS A 187 7.52 2.89 12.07
CA LYS A 187 8.03 1.74 12.82
C LYS A 187 7.80 0.42 12.08
N GLU A 188 6.58 0.14 11.62
CA GLU A 188 6.25 -1.09 10.89
C GLU A 188 7.02 -1.19 9.56
N LEU A 189 7.14 -0.08 8.82
CA LEU A 189 7.92 -0.02 7.57
C LEU A 189 9.40 -0.33 7.80
N PHE A 190 10.02 0.25 8.84
CA PHE A 190 11.42 -0.03 9.18
C PHE A 190 11.63 -1.47 9.65
N THR A 191 10.69 -2.04 10.40
CA THR A 191 10.72 -3.47 10.78
C THR A 191 10.71 -4.37 9.54
N CYS A 192 9.75 -4.19 8.63
CA CYS A 192 9.66 -4.97 7.40
C CYS A 192 10.89 -4.80 6.49
N ALA A 193 11.42 -3.58 6.38
CA ALA A 193 12.64 -3.33 5.59
C ALA A 193 13.88 -3.99 6.23
N ALA A 194 14.00 -4.00 7.56
CA ALA A 194 15.10 -4.66 8.27
C ALA A 194 15.05 -6.19 8.13
N GLU A 195 13.86 -6.78 8.15
CA GLU A 195 13.67 -8.21 7.91
C GLU A 195 14.07 -8.60 6.48
N GLU A 196 13.61 -7.86 5.47
CA GLU A 196 13.99 -8.10 4.07
C GLU A 196 15.51 -7.95 3.83
N CYS A 197 16.19 -7.06 4.56
CA CYS A 197 17.65 -6.95 4.53
C CYS A 197 18.34 -8.18 5.12
N ARG A 198 17.90 -8.69 6.28
CA ARG A 198 18.45 -9.92 6.88
C ARG A 198 18.28 -11.12 5.94
N GLU A 199 17.09 -11.29 5.34
CA GLU A 199 16.83 -12.37 4.37
C GLU A 199 17.76 -12.30 3.16
N ARG A 200 18.03 -11.09 2.64
CA ARG A 200 18.98 -10.89 1.53
C ARG A 200 20.42 -11.20 1.93
N GLU A 201 20.85 -10.80 3.13
CA GLU A 201 22.17 -11.10 3.67
C GLU A 201 22.37 -12.61 3.88
N ASP A 202 21.38 -13.30 4.46
CA ASP A 202 21.40 -14.76 4.64
C ASP A 202 21.38 -15.49 3.29
N ALA A 203 20.58 -15.03 2.32
CA ALA A 203 20.58 -15.58 0.97
C ALA A 203 21.93 -15.39 0.27
N ALA A 204 22.54 -14.20 0.38
CA ALA A 204 23.87 -13.90 -0.15
C ALA A 204 24.95 -14.75 0.54
N ALA A 205 24.91 -14.90 1.87
CA ALA A 205 25.80 -15.76 2.62
C ALA A 205 25.63 -17.24 2.22
N ALA A 206 24.41 -17.71 2.01
CA ALA A 206 24.13 -19.07 1.53
C ALA A 206 24.62 -19.30 0.09
N VAL A 207 24.56 -18.29 -0.78
CA VAL A 207 25.18 -18.33 -2.13
C VAL A 207 26.70 -18.34 -2.01
N ALA A 208 27.30 -17.47 -1.19
CA ALA A 208 28.75 -17.40 -0.99
C ALA A 208 29.32 -18.71 -0.42
N ARG A 209 28.68 -19.30 0.60
CA ARG A 209 29.04 -20.62 1.15
C ARG A 209 28.98 -21.73 0.08
N ARG A 210 27.97 -21.71 -0.81
CA ARG A 210 27.84 -22.65 -1.93
C ARG A 210 28.89 -22.40 -3.02
N GLY A 211 29.21 -21.15 -3.34
CA GLY A 211 30.26 -20.76 -4.28
C GLY A 211 31.65 -21.19 -3.81
N ALA A 212 31.98 -20.91 -2.55
CA ALA A 212 33.20 -21.36 -1.90
C ALA A 212 33.34 -22.88 -1.99
N ARG A 213 32.34 -23.66 -1.56
CA ARG A 213 32.39 -25.13 -1.64
C ARG A 213 32.65 -25.66 -3.06
N ARG A 214 32.06 -25.04 -4.10
CA ARG A 214 32.34 -25.40 -5.51
C ARG A 214 33.74 -25.03 -5.99
N TRP A 215 34.31 -23.93 -5.48
CA TRP A 215 35.69 -23.53 -5.77
C TRP A 215 36.70 -24.48 -5.11
N TRP A 216 36.48 -24.82 -3.83
CA TRP A 216 37.29 -25.80 -3.10
C TRP A 216 37.23 -27.19 -3.77
N SER A 217 36.04 -27.67 -4.16
CA SER A 217 35.92 -28.97 -4.86
C SER A 217 36.55 -28.98 -6.27
N ARG A 218 36.70 -27.83 -6.93
CA ARG A 218 37.45 -27.71 -8.19
C ARG A 218 38.97 -27.72 -7.98
N ARG A 219 39.48 -27.18 -6.87
CA ARG A 219 40.91 -27.25 -6.50
C ARG A 219 41.33 -28.61 -5.94
N LEU A 220 40.44 -29.30 -5.21
CA LEU A 220 40.69 -30.60 -4.59
C LEU A 220 40.52 -31.80 -5.54
N ARG A 221 40.15 -31.58 -6.81
CA ARG A 221 40.17 -32.66 -7.81
C ARG A 221 41.62 -32.88 -8.25
N PRO A 222 42.25 -34.06 -8.00
CA PRO A 222 43.64 -34.28 -8.36
C PRO A 222 43.77 -34.19 -9.88
N ARG A 223 44.61 -33.26 -10.36
CA ARG A 223 44.97 -33.17 -11.78
C ARG A 223 45.90 -34.34 -12.12
N ARG A 224 45.31 -35.49 -12.41
CA ARG A 224 46.02 -36.74 -12.73
C ARG A 224 46.63 -36.61 -14.13
N GLY A 225 47.87 -36.14 -14.17
CA GLY A 225 48.66 -35.84 -15.35
C GLY A 225 49.80 -34.94 -14.91
N GLY A 226 50.97 -35.53 -14.68
CA GLY A 226 52.08 -34.86 -14.00
C GLY A 226 52.85 -33.92 -14.92
N ASP A 227 53.52 -32.95 -14.30
CA ASP A 227 54.93 -32.67 -14.58
C ASP A 227 55.58 -32.00 -13.35
N GLY A 228 56.90 -32.07 -13.23
CA GLY A 228 57.69 -31.57 -12.12
C GLY A 228 57.87 -30.05 -12.14
N GLY A 229 56.81 -29.30 -11.87
CA GLY A 229 56.85 -27.83 -11.77
C GLY A 229 57.61 -27.34 -10.53
N ARG A 230 58.92 -27.10 -10.65
CA ARG A 230 59.68 -26.30 -9.67
C ARG A 230 59.01 -24.93 -9.50
N ILE A 231 58.78 -24.53 -8.26
CA ILE A 231 58.38 -23.16 -7.94
C ILE A 231 59.67 -22.30 -7.93
N GLU A 232 60.13 -21.89 -9.11
CA GLU A 232 61.13 -20.84 -9.23
C GLU A 232 60.48 -19.48 -8.93
N LEU A 233 60.38 -19.17 -7.63
CA LEU A 233 60.14 -17.81 -7.16
C LEU A 233 61.33 -16.95 -7.56
N GLN A 234 61.14 -16.04 -8.52
CA GLN A 234 62.14 -15.02 -8.82
C GLN A 234 62.45 -14.22 -7.54
N PRO A 235 63.73 -13.85 -7.29
CA PRO A 235 64.13 -13.23 -6.01
C PRO A 235 63.38 -11.92 -5.69
N GLY A 236 62.91 -11.18 -6.70
CA GLY A 236 62.06 -10.00 -6.49
C GLY A 236 60.68 -10.29 -5.90
N GLN A 237 60.10 -11.46 -6.15
CA GLN A 237 58.75 -11.80 -5.72
C GLN A 237 58.67 -12.20 -4.23
N LEU A 238 59.77 -12.72 -3.67
CA LEU A 238 59.92 -12.95 -2.23
C LEU A 238 59.86 -11.64 -1.43
N TRP A 239 60.56 -10.59 -1.89
CA TRP A 239 60.52 -9.27 -1.25
C TRP A 239 59.12 -8.66 -1.26
N VAL A 240 58.39 -8.78 -2.38
CA VAL A 240 56.99 -8.32 -2.46
C VAL A 240 56.10 -9.08 -1.47
N SER A 241 56.26 -10.40 -1.35
CA SER A 241 55.49 -11.21 -0.40
C SER A 241 55.77 -10.84 1.07
N ILE A 242 57.04 -10.56 1.41
CA ILE A 242 57.44 -10.16 2.77
C ILE A 242 56.92 -8.75 3.10
N LEU A 243 57.03 -7.82 2.15
CA LEU A 243 56.52 -6.45 2.29
C LEU A 243 55.01 -6.43 2.48
N LEU A 244 54.26 -7.22 1.70
CA LEU A 244 52.80 -7.34 1.84
C LEU A 244 52.40 -7.90 3.22
N GLY A 245 53.14 -8.88 3.73
CA GLY A 245 52.94 -9.45 5.06
C GLY A 245 53.14 -8.41 6.18
N LEU A 246 54.21 -7.62 6.10
CA LEU A 246 54.48 -6.52 7.04
C LEU A 246 53.38 -5.44 7.00
N ILE A 247 52.90 -5.06 5.82
CA ILE A 247 51.81 -4.09 5.66
C ILE A 247 50.51 -4.62 6.29
N SER A 248 50.15 -5.89 6.05
CA SER A 248 48.98 -6.50 6.67
C SER A 248 49.07 -6.54 8.20
N VAL A 249 50.23 -6.90 8.77
CA VAL A 249 50.42 -6.92 10.24
C VAL A 249 50.34 -5.51 10.82
N GLY A 250 50.93 -4.51 10.16
CA GLY A 250 50.87 -3.11 10.56
C GLY A 250 49.44 -2.56 10.59
N LEU A 251 48.64 -2.84 9.56
CA LEU A 251 47.22 -2.44 9.50
C LEU A 251 46.40 -3.06 10.63
N VAL A 252 46.60 -4.35 10.93
CA VAL A 252 45.92 -5.01 12.06
C VAL A 252 46.31 -4.37 13.39
N LEU A 253 47.59 -4.05 13.59
CA LEU A 253 48.06 -3.35 14.79
C LEU A 253 47.44 -1.96 14.95
N ILE A 254 47.33 -1.18 13.87
CA ILE A 254 46.67 0.13 13.88
C ILE A 254 45.20 0.00 14.29
N VAL A 255 44.47 -0.97 13.74
CA VAL A 255 43.05 -1.20 14.10
C VAL A 255 42.90 -1.63 15.57
N VAL A 256 43.79 -2.49 16.07
CA VAL A 256 43.76 -2.92 17.49
C VAL A 256 44.13 -1.79 18.45
N LEU A 257 45.04 -0.90 18.07
CA LEU A 257 45.41 0.29 18.84
C LEU A 257 44.33 1.39 18.82
N ALA A 258 43.63 1.56 17.70
CA ALA A 258 42.51 2.50 17.58
C ALA A 258 41.20 2.01 18.23
N ALA A 259 41.14 0.73 18.62
CA ALA A 259 40.03 0.11 19.34
C ALA A 259 40.27 -0.01 20.87
N ARG A 260 41.28 0.72 21.39
CA ARG A 260 41.61 0.85 22.81
C ARG A 260 41.59 2.32 23.24
#